data_AF-A0A246BV18-F1
#
_entry.id   AF-A0A246BV18-F1
#
_cell.length_a   1.000
_cell.length_b   1.000
_cell.length_c   1.000
_cell.angle_alpha   90.00
_cell.angle_beta   90.00
_cell.angle_gamma   90.00
#
_symmetry.space_group_name_H-M   'P 1'
#
loop_
_entity.id
_entity.type
_entity.pdbx_description
1 polymer ?
#
loop_
_entity_poly.entity_id
_entity_poly.type
_entity_poly.pdbx_seq_one_letter_code
_entity_poly.pdbx_strand_id
1 'polypeptide(L)'
;MATRKENAGLLGEKLGVTINTEATNPKADVLQGWADRVETDPEGVKREILTTQVQDALDVELTDATLTSEQLQALLDEPDADAARAALAELQGGSASTGSAEPAPDAPTFTVRVNDTIAAYGGTFTDPDQAQGSRVIGADPVTAHWTPALARGLRDGTLVEAQD
;
A
#
# COMPACT_ATOMS: atom_id res chain seq x y z
N MET A 1 12.63 -12.78 -34.79
CA MET A 1 11.94 -12.05 -33.71
C MET A 1 11.49 -13.09 -32.70
N ALA A 2 11.78 -12.87 -31.42
CA ALA A 2 11.34 -13.78 -30.36
C ALA A 2 9.81 -13.75 -30.24
N THR A 3 9.20 -14.91 -30.04
CA THR A 3 7.75 -15.01 -29.87
C THR A 3 7.32 -14.49 -28.49
N ARG A 4 6.03 -14.16 -28.34
CA ARG A 4 5.44 -13.70 -27.08
C ARG A 4 5.77 -14.61 -25.89
N LYS A 5 5.78 -15.93 -26.14
CA LYS A 5 6.08 -16.96 -25.15
C LYS A 5 7.56 -17.02 -24.80
N GLU A 6 8.45 -16.82 -25.77
CA GLU A 6 9.90 -16.73 -25.54
C GLU A 6 10.27 -15.50 -24.72
N ASN A 7 9.71 -14.32 -25.05
CA ASN A 7 9.94 -13.09 -24.27
C ASN A 7 9.40 -13.21 -22.84
N ALA A 8 8.19 -13.77 -22.67
CA ALA A 8 7.63 -13.99 -21.35
C ALA A 8 8.44 -14.97 -20.51
N GLY A 9 8.95 -16.05 -21.11
CA GLY A 9 9.83 -17.01 -20.44
C GLY A 9 11.14 -16.37 -19.99
N LEU A 10 11.78 -15.57 -20.85
CA LEU A 10 13.01 -14.85 -20.52
C LEU A 10 12.78 -13.85 -19.39
N LEU A 11 11.72 -13.04 -19.45
CA LEU A 11 11.39 -12.08 -18.40
C LEU A 11 11.07 -12.78 -17.07
N GLY A 12 10.36 -13.91 -17.12
CA GLY A 12 10.04 -14.67 -15.93
C GLY A 12 11.27 -15.29 -15.27
N GLU A 13 12.20 -15.84 -16.05
CA GLU A 13 13.46 -16.38 -15.54
C GLU A 13 14.35 -15.27 -14.95
N LYS A 14 14.41 -14.10 -15.59
CA LYS A 14 15.26 -12.98 -15.18
C LYS A 14 14.73 -12.23 -13.95
N LEU A 15 13.42 -12.06 -13.85
CA LEU A 15 12.78 -11.17 -12.86
C LEU A 15 12.02 -11.94 -11.76
N GLY A 16 11.87 -13.25 -11.91
CA GLY A 16 11.08 -14.09 -11.00
C GLY A 16 9.59 -13.75 -11.02
N VAL A 17 9.07 -13.31 -12.17
CA VAL A 17 7.64 -12.97 -12.35
C VAL A 17 6.97 -13.97 -13.27
N THR A 18 5.73 -14.35 -12.96
CA THR A 18 4.91 -15.09 -13.92
C THR A 18 4.17 -14.09 -14.79
N ILE A 19 4.20 -14.27 -16.12
CA ILE A 19 3.48 -13.44 -17.08
C ILE A 19 2.44 -14.32 -17.75
N ASN A 20 1.17 -13.90 -17.68
CA ASN A 20 0.11 -14.58 -18.41
C ASN A 20 0.22 -14.29 -19.92
N THR A 21 0.76 -15.24 -20.68
CA THR A 21 0.89 -15.12 -22.14
C THR A 21 -0.42 -15.31 -22.91
N GLU A 22 -1.45 -15.83 -22.23
CA GLU A 22 -2.78 -16.06 -22.80
C GLU A 22 -3.67 -14.82 -22.68
N ALA A 23 -3.30 -13.86 -21.83
CA ALA A 23 -3.98 -12.59 -21.68
C ALA A 23 -3.84 -11.72 -22.96
N THR A 24 -4.85 -10.87 -23.19
CA THR A 24 -4.86 -9.95 -24.34
C THR A 24 -3.73 -8.93 -24.21
N ASN A 25 -3.46 -8.47 -22.98
CA ASN A 25 -2.33 -7.65 -22.61
C ASN A 25 -1.41 -8.42 -21.66
N PRO A 26 -0.09 -8.18 -21.70
CA PRO A 26 0.63 -7.22 -22.55
C PRO A 26 0.81 -7.70 -24.00
N LYS A 27 0.77 -6.77 -24.97
CA LYS A 27 1.00 -7.04 -26.42
C LYS A 27 2.43 -7.55 -26.69
N ALA A 28 2.63 -8.23 -27.82
CA ALA A 28 3.94 -8.76 -28.20
C ALA A 28 5.03 -7.68 -28.27
N ASP A 29 4.73 -6.51 -28.81
CA ASP A 29 5.63 -5.36 -28.86
C ASP A 29 6.03 -4.86 -27.47
N VAL A 30 5.09 -4.87 -26.50
CA VAL A 30 5.34 -4.46 -25.11
C VAL A 30 6.29 -5.46 -24.44
N LEU A 31 6.05 -6.75 -24.62
CA LEU A 31 6.93 -7.82 -24.10
C LEU A 31 8.33 -7.75 -24.70
N GLN A 32 8.44 -7.43 -25.99
CA GLN A 32 9.73 -7.22 -26.62
C GLN A 32 10.44 -5.99 -26.03
N GLY A 33 9.73 -4.86 -25.88
CA GLY A 33 10.30 -3.65 -25.26
C GLY A 33 10.75 -3.86 -23.81
N TRP A 34 10.09 -4.74 -23.06
CA TRP A 34 10.54 -5.17 -21.74
C TRP A 34 11.76 -6.09 -21.80
N ALA A 35 11.78 -7.05 -22.72
CA ALA A 35 12.92 -7.96 -22.90
C ALA A 35 14.19 -7.21 -23.31
N ASP A 36 14.09 -6.15 -24.13
CA ASP A 36 15.23 -5.28 -24.47
C ASP A 36 15.69 -4.43 -23.28
N ARG A 37 14.77 -3.99 -22.40
CA ARG A 37 15.10 -3.14 -21.24
C ARG A 37 15.54 -3.90 -20.01
N VAL A 38 15.18 -5.18 -19.87
CA VAL A 38 15.40 -5.97 -18.64
C VAL A 38 16.86 -6.04 -18.21
N GLU A 39 17.80 -5.95 -19.16
CA GLU A 39 19.23 -5.96 -18.86
C GLU A 39 19.74 -4.62 -18.29
N THR A 40 19.04 -3.52 -18.57
CA THR A 40 19.44 -2.16 -18.17
C THR A 40 18.60 -1.60 -17.01
N ASP A 41 17.34 -2.03 -16.91
CA ASP A 41 16.40 -1.59 -15.87
C ASP A 41 15.48 -2.76 -15.44
N PRO A 42 16.03 -3.78 -14.77
CA PRO A 42 15.26 -4.97 -14.37
C PRO A 42 14.13 -4.63 -13.40
N GLU A 43 14.34 -3.67 -12.50
CA GLU A 43 13.35 -3.25 -11.50
C GLU A 43 12.19 -2.48 -12.12
N GLY A 44 12.45 -1.54 -13.03
CA GLY A 44 11.39 -0.82 -13.74
C GLY A 44 10.59 -1.75 -14.63
N VAL A 45 11.24 -2.66 -15.35
CA VAL A 45 10.54 -3.67 -16.16
C VAL A 45 9.70 -4.60 -15.28
N LYS A 46 10.22 -5.07 -14.15
CA LYS A 46 9.45 -5.88 -13.19
C LYS A 46 8.20 -5.14 -12.71
N ARG A 47 8.33 -3.86 -12.39
CA ARG A 47 7.20 -3.03 -11.96
C ARG A 47 6.16 -2.85 -13.06
N GLU A 48 6.56 -2.57 -14.29
CA GLU A 48 5.65 -2.44 -15.43
C GLU A 48 4.88 -3.73 -15.71
N ILE A 49 5.55 -4.88 -15.62
CA ILE A 49 4.93 -6.21 -15.76
C ILE A 49 3.87 -6.39 -14.68
N LEU A 50 4.22 -6.19 -13.41
CA LEU A 50 3.30 -6.36 -12.30
C LEU A 50 2.13 -5.36 -12.36
N THR A 51 2.40 -4.11 -12.73
CA THR A 51 1.38 -3.07 -12.93
C THR A 51 0.38 -3.51 -13.99
N THR A 52 0.85 -3.99 -15.14
CA THR A 52 -0.03 -4.46 -16.22
C THR A 52 -0.90 -5.64 -15.75
N GLN A 53 -0.33 -6.56 -14.98
CA GLN A 53 -1.08 -7.70 -14.46
C GLN A 53 -2.12 -7.29 -13.42
N VAL A 54 -1.81 -6.34 -12.54
CA VAL A 54 -2.78 -5.80 -11.57
C VAL A 54 -3.93 -5.09 -12.30
N GLN A 55 -3.63 -4.28 -13.32
CA GLN A 55 -4.65 -3.61 -14.14
C GLN A 55 -5.58 -4.61 -14.83
N ASP A 56 -5.03 -5.69 -15.39
CA ASP A 56 -5.81 -6.74 -16.06
C ASP A 56 -6.63 -7.57 -15.06
N ALA A 57 -6.03 -7.96 -13.93
CA ALA A 57 -6.69 -8.78 -12.91
C ALA A 57 -7.81 -8.02 -12.18
N LEU A 58 -7.59 -6.73 -11.89
CA LEU A 58 -8.55 -5.90 -11.15
C LEU A 58 -9.41 -5.03 -12.06
N ASP A 59 -9.22 -5.05 -13.39
CA ASP A 59 -9.91 -4.19 -14.35
C ASP A 59 -9.90 -2.71 -13.90
N VAL A 60 -8.70 -2.18 -13.62
CA VAL A 60 -8.47 -0.81 -13.14
C VAL A 60 -7.37 -0.13 -13.95
N GLU A 61 -7.39 1.21 -14.01
CA GLU A 61 -6.32 1.99 -14.62
C GLU A 61 -5.39 2.54 -13.53
N LEU A 62 -4.16 2.00 -13.44
CA LEU A 62 -3.15 2.52 -12.52
C LEU A 62 -2.43 3.68 -13.21
N THR A 63 -2.76 4.91 -12.83
CA THR A 63 -2.26 6.13 -13.50
C THR A 63 -0.92 6.64 -12.98
N ASP A 64 -0.37 6.10 -11.89
CA ASP A 64 0.93 6.55 -11.37
C ASP A 64 1.78 5.39 -10.80
N ALA A 65 3.05 5.37 -11.19
CA ALA A 65 4.03 4.32 -10.90
C ALA A 65 4.65 4.43 -9.50
N THR A 66 3.87 4.89 -8.52
CA THR A 66 4.29 5.05 -7.12
C THR A 66 4.27 3.73 -6.35
N LEU A 67 3.54 2.72 -6.84
CA LEU A 67 3.48 1.40 -6.24
C LEU A 67 4.79 0.64 -6.44
N THR A 68 5.32 0.07 -5.36
CA THR A 68 6.51 -0.78 -5.41
C THR A 68 6.18 -2.15 -5.99
N SER A 69 7.20 -2.85 -6.49
CA SER A 69 7.05 -4.23 -6.98
C SER A 69 6.46 -5.17 -5.92
N GLU A 70 6.79 -4.96 -4.64
CA GLU A 70 6.22 -5.74 -3.53
C GLU A 70 4.73 -5.46 -3.31
N GLN A 71 4.31 -4.18 -3.37
CA GLN A 71 2.89 -3.81 -3.24
C GLN A 71 2.06 -4.38 -4.39
N LEU A 72 2.56 -4.29 -5.63
CA LEU A 72 1.90 -4.86 -6.80
C LEU A 72 1.81 -6.39 -6.71
N GLN A 73 2.85 -7.04 -6.20
CA GLN A 73 2.86 -8.49 -6.03
C GLN A 73 1.89 -8.94 -4.92
N ALA A 74 1.80 -8.20 -3.82
CA ALA A 74 0.81 -8.47 -2.77
C ALA A 74 -0.63 -8.35 -3.29
N LEU A 75 -0.91 -7.39 -4.17
CA LEU A 75 -2.23 -7.24 -4.81
C LEU A 75 -2.59 -8.42 -5.73
N LEU A 76 -1.59 -9.04 -6.37
CA LEU A 76 -1.79 -10.21 -7.23
C LEU A 76 -1.89 -11.52 -6.45
N ASP A 77 -1.32 -11.59 -5.25
CA ASP A 77 -1.42 -12.75 -4.37
C ASP A 77 -2.77 -12.81 -3.64
N GLU A 78 -3.47 -11.67 -3.54
CA GLU A 78 -4.79 -11.57 -2.92
C GLU A 78 -5.84 -12.31 -3.78
N PRO A 79 -6.45 -13.39 -3.27
CA PRO A 79 -7.41 -14.19 -4.03
C PRO A 79 -8.77 -13.50 -4.22
N ASP A 80 -9.06 -12.46 -3.42
CA ASP A 80 -10.31 -11.73 -3.44
C ASP A 80 -10.14 -10.38 -4.17
N ALA A 81 -10.79 -10.26 -5.34
CA ALA A 81 -10.63 -9.09 -6.20
C ALA A 81 -11.19 -7.80 -5.57
N ASP A 82 -12.20 -7.90 -4.70
CA ASP A 82 -12.75 -6.75 -3.98
C ASP A 82 -11.79 -6.31 -2.86
N ALA A 83 -11.18 -7.25 -2.13
CA ALA A 83 -10.14 -6.95 -1.14
C ALA A 83 -8.90 -6.33 -1.79
N ALA A 84 -8.46 -6.86 -2.94
CA ALA A 84 -7.35 -6.32 -3.71
C ALA A 84 -7.63 -4.91 -4.22
N ARG A 85 -8.85 -4.64 -4.71
CA ARG A 85 -9.27 -3.29 -5.12
C ARG A 85 -9.30 -2.31 -3.94
N ALA A 86 -9.77 -2.74 -2.77
CA ALA A 86 -9.76 -1.92 -1.56
C ALA A 86 -8.32 -1.58 -1.12
N ALA A 87 -7.45 -2.58 -1.06
CA ALA A 87 -6.02 -2.38 -0.75
C ALA A 87 -5.35 -1.46 -1.78
N LEU A 88 -5.66 -1.62 -3.07
CA LEU A 88 -5.17 -0.74 -4.11
C LEU A 88 -5.66 0.70 -3.92
N ALA A 89 -6.93 0.90 -3.59
CA ALA A 89 -7.49 2.22 -3.32
C ALA A 89 -6.82 2.89 -2.09
N GLU A 90 -6.46 2.13 -1.06
CA GLU A 90 -5.68 2.66 0.07
C GLU A 90 -4.26 3.04 -0.35
N LEU A 91 -3.62 2.24 -1.21
CA LEU A 91 -2.27 2.48 -1.70
C LEU A 91 -2.19 3.66 -2.69
N GLN A 92 -3.19 3.84 -3.55
CA GLN A 92 -3.29 4.99 -4.46
C GLN A 92 -3.87 6.25 -3.80
N GLY A 93 -4.74 6.06 -2.81
CA GLY A 93 -5.38 7.11 -2.03
C GLY A 93 -4.47 7.82 -1.03
N GLY A 94 -3.19 7.43 -0.95
CA GLY A 94 -2.16 8.06 -0.12
C GLY A 94 -1.85 9.53 -0.41
N SER A 95 -2.61 10.22 -1.27
CA SER A 95 -2.60 11.68 -1.41
C SER A 95 -3.93 12.22 -1.97
N ALA A 96 -5.05 11.95 -1.30
CA ALA A 96 -6.27 12.75 -1.46
C ALA A 96 -7.13 12.80 -0.19
N SER A 97 -6.61 13.45 0.86
CA SER A 97 -7.46 14.24 1.76
C SER A 97 -6.69 15.43 2.35
N THR A 98 -6.21 16.30 1.47
CA THR A 98 -6.22 17.76 1.70
C THR A 98 -7.59 18.34 1.31
N GLY A 99 -8.65 17.72 1.81
CA GLY A 99 -9.99 18.28 1.82
C GLY A 99 -10.46 18.25 3.27
N SER A 100 -10.75 19.41 3.84
CA SER A 100 -11.36 19.56 5.16
C SER A 100 -12.56 18.62 5.31
N ALA A 101 -12.35 17.43 5.86
CA ALA A 101 -13.41 16.65 6.44
C ALA A 101 -13.50 17.09 7.90
N GLU A 102 -14.50 17.89 8.22
CA GLU A 102 -15.09 17.80 9.56
C GLU A 102 -15.29 16.31 9.87
N PRO A 103 -14.80 15.81 11.03
CA PRO A 103 -14.90 14.40 11.34
C PRO A 103 -16.39 14.00 11.36
N ALA A 104 -16.74 12.96 10.61
CA ALA A 104 -18.06 12.38 10.64
C ALA A 104 -18.40 12.03 12.11
N PRO A 105 -19.57 12.45 12.64
CA PRO A 105 -19.87 12.43 14.09
C PRO A 105 -20.06 11.04 14.74
N ASP A 106 -19.69 9.94 14.08
CA ASP A 106 -20.04 8.57 14.52
C ASP A 106 -18.85 7.59 14.58
N ALA A 107 -17.60 8.05 14.41
CA ALA A 107 -16.44 7.16 14.63
C ALA A 107 -16.25 6.89 16.13
N PRO A 108 -16.18 5.61 16.58
CA PRO A 108 -15.97 5.30 17.99
C PRO A 108 -14.68 5.96 18.49
N THR A 109 -14.80 6.74 19.56
CA THR A 109 -13.69 7.38 20.26
C THR A 109 -13.32 6.55 21.46
N PHE A 110 -12.03 6.55 21.80
CA PHE A 110 -11.51 5.86 22.96
C PHE A 110 -10.30 6.61 23.48
N THR A 111 -10.02 6.40 24.76
CA THR A 111 -8.99 7.14 25.47
C THR A 111 -7.70 6.34 25.42
N VAL A 112 -6.64 6.96 24.90
CA VAL A 112 -5.33 6.33 24.79
C VAL A 112 -4.24 7.24 25.34
N ARG A 113 -3.16 6.62 25.79
CA ARG A 113 -1.93 7.32 26.19
C ARG A 113 -0.72 6.57 25.69
N VAL A 114 0.41 7.25 25.61
CA VAL A 114 1.70 6.59 25.37
C VAL A 114 2.03 5.69 26.56
N ASN A 115 2.58 4.51 26.27
CA ASN A 115 3.03 3.57 27.29
C ASN A 115 3.94 4.26 28.31
N ASP A 116 3.73 3.99 29.60
CA ASP A 116 4.49 4.60 30.70
C ASP A 116 6.02 4.49 30.51
N THR A 117 6.51 3.42 29.88
CA THR A 117 7.93 3.24 29.56
C THR A 117 8.44 4.30 28.59
N ILE A 118 7.69 4.59 27.54
CA ILE A 118 8.07 5.55 26.49
C ILE A 118 7.83 6.98 26.99
N ALA A 119 6.73 7.19 27.71
CA ALA A 119 6.38 8.44 28.35
C ALA A 119 7.45 8.88 29.38
N ALA A 120 8.05 7.94 30.12
CA ALA A 120 9.11 8.24 31.09
C ALA A 120 10.37 8.86 30.45
N TYR A 121 10.62 8.62 29.16
CA TYR A 121 11.71 9.24 28.39
C TYR A 121 11.26 10.45 27.58
N GLY A 122 10.03 10.95 27.80
CA GLY A 122 9.47 12.08 27.04
C GLY A 122 9.03 11.72 25.62
N GLY A 123 8.86 10.44 25.32
CA GLY A 123 8.37 9.99 24.02
C GLY A 123 6.91 10.37 23.81
N THR A 124 6.59 10.76 22.59
CA THR A 124 5.23 11.08 22.15
C THR A 124 4.87 10.25 20.94
N PHE A 125 3.58 10.00 20.76
CA PHE A 125 3.04 9.35 19.58
C PHE A 125 2.30 10.40 18.76
N THR A 126 2.64 10.53 17.48
CA THR A 126 2.00 11.51 16.60
C THR A 126 1.19 10.79 15.53
N ASP A 127 -0.10 11.13 15.47
CA ASP A 127 -1.04 10.64 14.48
C ASP A 127 -1.57 11.82 13.65
N PRO A 128 -1.16 11.97 12.37
CA PRO A 128 -1.61 13.07 11.52
C PRO A 128 -3.09 12.99 11.15
N ASP A 129 -3.69 11.79 11.23
CA ASP A 129 -5.10 11.53 10.89
C ASP A 129 -6.06 11.96 12.02
N GLN A 130 -5.53 12.29 13.21
CA GLN A 130 -6.35 12.87 14.28
C GLN A 130 -6.64 14.35 14.05
N ALA A 131 -7.72 14.82 14.69
CA ALA A 131 -8.00 16.24 14.84
C ALA A 131 -6.79 16.97 15.44
N GLN A 132 -6.54 18.21 15.02
CA GLN A 132 -5.32 18.95 15.35
C GLN A 132 -5.00 19.02 16.87
N GLY A 133 -6.03 18.95 17.73
CA GLY A 133 -5.88 18.89 19.19
C GLY A 133 -5.57 17.52 19.80
N SER A 134 -5.73 16.43 19.03
CA SER A 134 -5.50 15.03 19.45
C SER A 134 -4.41 14.33 18.65
N ARG A 135 -3.67 15.06 17.80
CA ARG A 135 -2.58 14.52 16.97
C ARG A 135 -1.39 14.03 17.77
N VAL A 136 -1.11 14.66 18.90
CA VAL A 136 0.04 14.32 19.74
C VAL A 136 -0.49 13.69 21.00
N ILE A 137 -0.20 12.41 21.16
CA ILE A 137 -0.57 11.61 22.32
C ILE A 137 0.69 11.49 23.17
N GLY A 138 0.59 11.89 24.43
CA GLY A 138 1.69 11.91 25.38
C GLY A 138 1.45 10.95 26.54
N ALA A 139 2.06 11.25 27.69
CA ALA A 139 1.85 10.52 28.93
C ALA A 139 0.40 10.64 29.44
N ASP A 140 -0.21 11.81 29.21
CA ASP A 140 -1.59 12.08 29.59
C ASP A 140 -2.58 11.38 28.64
N PRO A 141 -3.68 10.84 29.17
CA PRO A 141 -4.73 10.23 28.36
C PRO A 141 -5.41 11.26 27.46
N VAL A 142 -5.52 10.92 26.18
CA VAL A 142 -6.18 11.71 25.14
C VAL A 142 -7.26 10.88 24.48
N THR A 143 -8.43 11.48 24.29
CA THR A 143 -9.50 10.90 23.48
C THR A 143 -9.16 11.06 22.00
N ALA A 144 -9.05 9.93 21.31
CA ALA A 144 -8.69 9.85 19.91
C ALA A 144 -9.70 8.96 19.16
N HIS A 145 -9.83 9.19 17.85
CA HIS A 145 -10.65 8.35 16.99
C HIS A 145 -9.84 7.14 16.50
N TRP A 146 -10.53 6.07 16.11
CA TRP A 146 -9.86 4.89 15.56
C TRP A 146 -9.20 5.22 14.23
N THR A 147 -7.88 5.06 14.15
CA THR A 147 -7.09 5.20 12.92
C THR A 147 -6.15 4.01 12.76
N PRO A 148 -5.67 3.72 11.53
CA PRO A 148 -4.68 2.68 11.31
C PRO A 148 -3.37 2.91 12.08
N ALA A 149 -2.93 4.16 12.19
CA ALA A 149 -1.74 4.55 12.95
C ALA A 149 -1.91 4.19 14.44
N LEU A 150 -3.06 4.53 15.00
CA LEU A 150 -3.37 4.26 16.40
C LEU A 150 -3.51 2.74 16.67
N ALA A 151 -4.19 2.01 15.78
CA ALA A 151 -4.28 0.54 15.85
C ALA A 151 -2.89 -0.12 15.85
N ARG A 152 -1.97 0.38 15.01
CA ARG A 152 -0.58 -0.08 14.99
C ARG A 152 0.16 0.28 16.28
N GLY A 153 -0.02 1.49 16.79
CA GLY A 153 0.57 1.94 18.05
C GLY A 153 0.14 1.08 19.25
N LEU A 154 -1.14 0.68 19.30
CA LEU A 154 -1.66 -0.24 20.30
C LEU A 154 -1.08 -1.65 20.15
N ARG A 155 -1.00 -2.15 18.91
CA ARG A 155 -0.47 -3.49 18.62
C ARG A 155 1.02 -3.64 18.94
N ASP A 156 1.79 -2.58 18.69
CA ASP A 156 3.24 -2.54 18.93
C ASP A 156 3.56 -2.21 20.41
N GLY A 157 2.55 -1.85 21.21
CA GLY A 157 2.70 -1.50 22.62
C GLY A 157 3.24 -0.09 22.88
N THR A 158 3.35 0.73 21.84
CA THR A 158 3.71 2.15 21.94
C THR A 158 2.60 2.97 22.59
N LEU A 159 1.35 2.64 22.26
CA LEU A 159 0.15 3.17 22.90
C LEU A 159 -0.46 2.11 23.81
N VAL A 160 -1.16 2.58 24.84
CA VAL A 160 -1.99 1.76 25.71
C VAL A 160 -3.38 2.38 25.83
N GLU A 161 -4.40 1.54 25.93
CA GLU A 161 -5.75 1.97 26.27
C GLU A 161 -5.75 2.50 27.70
N ALA A 162 -6.16 3.75 27.87
CA ALA A 162 -6.34 4.34 29.19
C ALA A 162 -7.80 4.13 29.59
N GLN A 163 -8.02 3.28 30.60
CA GLN A 163 -9.34 3.20 31.23
C GLN A 163 -9.47 4.35 32.22
N ASP A 164 -10.59 5.05 32.17
CA ASP A 164 -11.03 6.00 33.21
C ASP A 164 -11.33 5.25 34.51
#